data_AF-E9G960-F1
#
_entry.id   AF-E9G960-F1
#
_cell.length_a   1.000
_cell.length_b   1.000
_cell.length_c   1.000
_cell.angle_alpha   90.00
_cell.angle_beta   90.00
_cell.angle_gamma   90.00
#
_symmetry.space_group_name_H-M   'P 1'
#
loop_
_entity.id
_entity.type
_entity.pdbx_description
1 polymer ?
#
loop_
_entity_poly.entity_id
_entity_poly.type
_entity_poly.pdbx_seq_one_letter_code
_entity_poly.pdbx_strand_id
1 'polypeptide(L)'
;MAMLAEPKRKKKWSLNPRGKQWSNDDTKIGQKLLEKMGWAKGKGLGREEQGDLEPIRLKYKNDAEGVGYEAKDDQWVAHGEEFNNILGALNGNLTPVDESEPIPIKSLEVRSKSSKTRVHYHKFTRGKDLSRYSASDMACILGKRAVVEVNQEEKEPEEPIESSNGSVEHLHGVTTIQRGSIQEYFATKMAAAKEK
;
A
#
# COMPACT_ATOMS: atom_id res chain seq x y z
N MET A 1 13.44 -30.77 1.94
CA MET A 1 13.25 -29.30 1.99
C MET A 1 12.07 -28.93 1.09
N ALA A 2 10.84 -28.98 1.60
CA ALA A 2 9.61 -28.72 0.81
C ALA A 2 8.54 -27.94 1.60
N MET A 3 8.94 -27.20 2.64
CA MET A 3 8.03 -26.50 3.56
C MET A 3 7.86 -25.00 3.26
N LEU A 4 8.48 -24.48 2.19
CA LEU A 4 8.45 -23.04 1.86
C LEU A 4 7.59 -22.69 0.63
N ALA A 5 7.07 -23.68 -0.11
CA ALA A 5 6.27 -23.42 -1.31
C ALA A 5 4.79 -23.57 -0.99
N GLU A 6 4.02 -22.50 -1.20
CA GLU A 6 2.56 -22.53 -1.05
C GLU A 6 1.91 -23.57 -2.00
N PRO A 7 0.82 -24.24 -1.58
CA PRO A 7 0.08 -25.14 -2.44
C PRO A 7 -0.40 -24.45 -3.73
N LYS A 8 -0.01 -25.00 -4.89
CA LYS A 8 -0.41 -24.47 -6.20
C LYS A 8 -1.94 -24.48 -6.37
N ARG A 9 -2.58 -23.31 -6.24
CA ARG A 9 -3.99 -23.11 -6.61
C ARG A 9 -4.12 -22.88 -8.11
N LYS A 10 -4.90 -23.72 -8.80
CA LYS A 10 -5.30 -23.47 -10.19
C LYS A 10 -6.27 -22.27 -10.22
N LYS A 11 -5.79 -21.12 -10.72
CA LYS A 11 -6.66 -19.96 -10.99
C LYS A 11 -7.35 -20.20 -12.33
N LYS A 12 -8.69 -20.28 -12.33
CA LYS A 12 -9.47 -20.34 -13.56
C LYS A 12 -9.45 -18.95 -14.20
N TRP A 13 -8.70 -18.81 -15.30
CA TRP A 13 -8.83 -17.62 -16.15
C TRP A 13 -10.16 -17.68 -16.87
N SER A 14 -11.11 -16.84 -16.46
CA SER A 14 -12.33 -16.60 -17.22
C SER A 14 -12.04 -15.57 -18.32
N LEU A 15 -12.61 -15.77 -19.50
CA LEU A 15 -12.53 -14.84 -20.63
C LEU A 15 -13.12 -13.45 -20.30
N ASN A 16 -13.87 -13.36 -19.21
CA ASN A 16 -14.47 -12.14 -18.70
C ASN A 16 -14.33 -12.08 -17.17
N PRO A 17 -13.18 -11.61 -16.65
CA PRO A 17 -12.93 -11.56 -15.21
C PRO A 17 -13.84 -10.55 -14.49
N ARG A 18 -14.35 -9.54 -15.20
CA ARG A 18 -15.21 -8.48 -14.64
C ARG A 18 -16.70 -8.62 -14.94
N GLY A 19 -17.12 -9.64 -15.69
CA GLY A 19 -18.53 -9.82 -16.07
C GLY A 19 -19.11 -8.79 -17.06
N LYS A 20 -18.38 -7.72 -17.44
CA LYS A 20 -18.90 -6.55 -18.17
C LYS A 20 -19.26 -6.80 -19.66
N GLN A 21 -18.79 -7.90 -20.27
CA GLN A 21 -19.10 -8.21 -21.68
C GLN A 21 -20.60 -8.27 -21.97
N TRP A 22 -21.43 -8.74 -21.03
CA TRP A 22 -22.88 -8.78 -21.25
C TRP A 22 -23.51 -7.38 -21.27
N SER A 23 -23.09 -6.47 -20.39
CA SER A 23 -23.68 -5.12 -20.29
C SER A 23 -23.26 -4.18 -21.41
N ASN A 24 -22.12 -4.44 -22.04
CA ASN A 24 -21.55 -3.57 -23.09
C ASN A 24 -21.92 -4.02 -24.51
N ASP A 25 -22.68 -5.11 -24.64
CA ASP A 25 -23.02 -5.71 -25.93
C ASP A 25 -24.33 -5.14 -26.49
N ASP A 26 -24.21 -4.20 -27.42
CA ASP A 26 -25.33 -3.54 -28.10
C ASP A 26 -26.11 -4.45 -29.06
N THR A 27 -25.57 -5.62 -29.39
CA THR A 27 -26.20 -6.51 -30.38
C THR A 27 -27.29 -7.40 -29.77
N LYS A 28 -27.43 -7.38 -28.45
CA LYS A 28 -28.22 -8.32 -27.68
C LYS A 28 -29.72 -8.11 -27.85
N ILE A 29 -30.47 -9.22 -27.83
CA ILE A 29 -31.93 -9.22 -28.08
C ILE A 29 -32.67 -8.34 -27.08
N GLY A 30 -32.29 -8.39 -25.80
CA GLY A 30 -32.91 -7.58 -24.75
C GLY A 30 -32.72 -6.07 -24.94
N GLN A 31 -31.52 -5.65 -25.38
CA GLN A 31 -31.23 -4.25 -25.64
C GLN A 31 -32.03 -3.74 -26.86
N LYS A 32 -32.04 -4.48 -27.96
CA LYS A 32 -32.85 -4.15 -29.15
C LYS A 32 -34.34 -4.06 -28.84
N LEU A 33 -34.84 -4.90 -27.92
CA LEU A 33 -36.24 -4.85 -27.50
C LEU A 33 -36.54 -3.59 -26.68
N LEU A 34 -35.66 -3.23 -25.74
CA LEU A 34 -35.77 -1.99 -24.96
C LEU A 34 -35.72 -0.75 -25.86
N GLU A 35 -34.79 -0.72 -26.81
CA GLU A 35 -34.68 0.36 -27.79
C GLU A 35 -35.95 0.52 -28.63
N LYS A 36 -36.57 -0.60 -29.05
CA LYS A 36 -37.86 -0.58 -29.75
C LYS A 36 -39.01 -0.04 -28.90
N MET A 37 -38.92 -0.16 -27.58
CA MET A 37 -39.91 0.38 -26.64
C MET A 37 -39.63 1.85 -26.26
N GLY A 38 -38.63 2.49 -26.88
CA GLY A 38 -38.29 3.89 -26.67
C GLY A 38 -37.25 4.15 -25.57
N TRP A 39 -36.66 3.10 -24.99
CA TRP A 39 -35.53 3.26 -24.08
C TRP A 39 -34.25 3.55 -24.86
N ALA A 40 -33.41 4.49 -24.39
CA ALA A 40 -32.12 4.76 -25.01
C ALA A 40 -30.96 4.39 -24.09
N LYS A 41 -29.85 3.93 -24.69
CA LYS A 41 -28.63 3.58 -23.95
C LYS A 41 -28.15 4.77 -23.10
N GLY A 42 -27.98 4.53 -21.81
CA GLY A 42 -27.52 5.55 -20.85
C GLY A 42 -28.63 6.33 -20.15
N LYS A 43 -29.90 6.03 -20.44
CA LYS A 43 -31.05 6.60 -19.73
C LYS A 43 -31.61 5.64 -18.69
N GLY A 44 -32.09 6.18 -17.57
CA GLY A 44 -32.82 5.42 -16.56
C GLY A 44 -34.17 4.95 -17.09
N LEU A 45 -34.72 3.89 -16.50
CA LEU A 45 -36.10 3.47 -16.81
C LEU A 45 -37.10 4.35 -16.06
N GLY A 46 -38.31 4.48 -16.60
CA GLY A 46 -39.40 5.23 -15.97
C GLY A 46 -39.89 6.41 -16.82
N ARG A 47 -40.99 7.04 -16.41
CA ARG A 47 -41.61 8.15 -17.15
C ARG A 47 -40.69 9.36 -17.27
N GLU A 48 -39.91 9.62 -16.24
CA GLU A 48 -38.99 10.76 -16.13
C GLU A 48 -37.52 10.27 -16.14
N GLU A 49 -37.28 9.05 -16.64
CA GLU A 49 -35.94 8.44 -16.70
C GLU A 49 -35.27 8.32 -15.32
N GLN A 50 -36.07 8.20 -14.26
CA GLN A 50 -35.63 8.27 -12.87
C GLN A 50 -35.01 6.98 -12.31
N GLY A 51 -35.02 5.89 -13.07
CA GLY A 51 -34.47 4.61 -12.63
C GLY A 51 -32.94 4.59 -12.63
N ASP A 52 -32.35 3.78 -11.74
CA ASP A 52 -30.91 3.63 -11.64
C ASP A 52 -30.28 3.09 -12.94
N LEU A 53 -29.16 3.69 -13.34
CA LEU A 53 -28.39 3.30 -14.52
C LEU A 53 -27.59 2.02 -14.28
N GLU A 54 -27.15 1.81 -13.04
CA GLU A 54 -26.36 0.65 -12.66
C GLU A 54 -27.22 -0.39 -11.93
N PRO A 55 -27.03 -1.70 -12.20
CA PRO A 55 -27.68 -2.73 -11.44
C PRO A 55 -27.17 -2.73 -9.98
N ILE A 56 -28.08 -2.96 -9.04
CA ILE A 56 -27.75 -3.07 -7.61
C ILE A 56 -26.73 -4.18 -7.39
N ARG A 57 -25.59 -3.83 -6.78
CA ARG A 57 -24.52 -4.80 -6.47
C ARG A 57 -24.76 -5.42 -5.10
N LEU A 58 -24.86 -6.75 -5.07
CA LEU A 58 -24.95 -7.51 -3.83
C LEU A 58 -23.53 -7.78 -3.30
N LYS A 59 -23.26 -7.37 -2.06
CA LYS A 59 -22.05 -7.76 -1.34
C LYS A 59 -22.24 -9.16 -0.77
N TYR A 60 -21.70 -10.17 -1.44
CA TYR A 60 -21.78 -11.55 -0.96
C TYR A 60 -20.80 -11.75 0.20
N LYS A 61 -21.30 -12.16 1.37
CA LYS A 61 -20.46 -12.51 2.52
C LYS A 61 -19.97 -13.94 2.35
N ASN A 62 -18.65 -14.11 2.26
CA ASN A 62 -17.98 -15.41 2.21
C ASN A 62 -17.21 -15.74 3.50
N ASP A 63 -17.26 -14.84 4.47
CA ASP A 63 -16.42 -14.88 5.64
C ASP A 63 -17.18 -15.44 6.84
N ALA A 64 -16.45 -16.00 7.81
CA ALA A 64 -17.02 -16.53 9.05
C ALA A 64 -17.37 -15.44 10.07
N GLU A 65 -17.17 -14.17 9.72
CA GLU A 65 -17.32 -13.02 10.61
C GLU A 65 -18.80 -12.59 10.75
N GLY A 66 -19.10 -12.00 11.90
CA GLY A 66 -20.43 -11.44 12.20
C GLY A 66 -20.85 -10.38 11.18
N VAL A 67 -22.16 -10.23 10.96
CA VAL A 67 -22.66 -9.07 10.19
C VAL A 67 -22.40 -7.81 11.01
N GLY A 68 -21.72 -6.83 10.42
CA GLY A 68 -21.33 -5.59 11.09
C GLY A 68 -20.00 -5.66 11.86
N TYR A 69 -19.27 -6.78 11.77
CA TYR A 69 -17.89 -6.82 12.24
C TYR A 69 -17.01 -6.00 11.29
N GLU A 70 -16.30 -5.03 11.85
CA GLU A 70 -15.28 -4.24 11.18
C GLU A 70 -13.98 -4.48 11.94
N ALA A 71 -12.91 -4.88 11.24
CA ALA A 71 -11.59 -5.06 11.83
C ALA A 71 -10.98 -3.69 12.18
N LYS A 72 -11.39 -3.12 13.33
CA LYS A 72 -10.81 -1.91 13.89
C LYS A 72 -9.74 -2.31 14.91
N ASP A 73 -8.52 -2.50 14.43
CA ASP A 73 -7.36 -2.82 15.28
C ASP A 73 -6.99 -1.64 16.22
N ASP A 74 -7.44 -0.43 15.91
CA ASP A 74 -7.00 0.81 16.58
C ASP A 74 -7.77 1.14 17.86
N GLN A 75 -8.90 0.47 18.16
CA GLN A 75 -9.71 0.83 19.34
C GLN A 75 -8.97 0.64 20.67
N TRP A 76 -7.98 -0.26 20.72
CA TRP A 76 -7.15 -0.47 21.90
C TRP A 76 -6.03 0.57 22.05
N VAL A 77 -5.51 1.12 20.94
CA VAL A 77 -4.40 2.09 20.92
C VAL A 77 -4.91 3.53 21.08
N ALA A 78 -6.14 3.82 20.65
CA ALA A 78 -6.74 5.15 20.67
C ALA A 78 -6.64 5.87 22.03
N HIS A 79 -6.95 5.17 23.12
CA HIS A 79 -6.87 5.75 24.47
C HIS A 79 -5.43 6.03 24.92
N GLY A 80 -4.46 5.24 24.46
CA GLY A 80 -3.05 5.44 24.78
C GLY A 80 -2.49 6.70 24.12
N GLU A 81 -2.84 6.94 22.86
CA GLU A 81 -2.43 8.12 22.11
C GLU A 81 -3.06 9.39 22.69
N GLU A 82 -4.35 9.37 23.02
CA GLU A 82 -5.04 10.51 23.62
C GLU A 82 -4.46 10.88 25.00
N PHE A 83 -4.11 9.88 25.82
CA PHE A 83 -3.43 10.12 27.09
C PHE A 83 -2.03 10.71 26.89
N ASN A 84 -1.26 10.22 25.92
CA ASN A 84 0.06 10.77 25.60
C ASN A 84 -0.04 12.22 25.10
N ASN A 85 -1.08 12.56 24.33
CA ASN A 85 -1.33 13.91 23.86
C ASN A 85 -1.62 14.86 25.03
N ILE A 86 -2.44 14.44 26.00
CA ILE A 86 -2.70 15.20 27.23
C ILE A 86 -1.42 15.42 28.03
N LEU A 87 -0.58 14.39 28.19
CA LEU A 87 0.70 14.52 28.87
C LEU A 87 1.66 15.47 28.14
N GLY A 88 1.70 15.42 26.81
CA GLY A 88 2.48 16.34 25.97
C GLY A 88 2.05 17.79 26.15
N ALA A 89 0.72 18.03 26.12
CA ALA A 89 0.14 19.35 26.34
C ALA A 89 0.47 19.91 27.73
N LEU A 90 0.41 19.07 28.76
CA LEU A 90 0.71 19.49 30.14
C LEU A 90 2.20 19.79 30.35
N ASN A 91 3.09 19.10 29.65
CA ASN A 91 4.54 19.33 29.72
C ASN A 91 5.01 20.60 28.98
N GLY A 92 4.09 21.37 28.38
CA GLY A 92 4.39 22.65 27.73
C GLY A 92 4.81 22.54 26.26
N ASN A 93 4.71 21.36 25.64
CA ASN A 93 4.97 21.20 24.20
C ASN A 93 3.71 21.56 23.40
N LEU A 94 3.40 22.84 23.33
CA LEU A 94 2.31 23.40 22.50
C LEU A 94 2.79 23.65 21.06
N THR A 95 3.52 22.69 20.49
CA THR A 95 3.60 22.57 19.05
C THR A 95 2.58 21.51 18.67
N PRO A 96 1.64 21.77 17.75
CA PRO A 96 0.97 20.68 17.07
C PRO A 96 2.11 19.92 16.37
N VAL A 97 2.57 18.84 17.00
CA VAL A 97 3.57 17.98 16.42
C VAL A 97 2.81 17.29 15.30
N ASP A 98 2.91 17.85 14.09
CA ASP A 98 2.81 17.07 12.87
C ASP A 98 3.57 15.78 13.14
N GLU A 99 2.91 14.64 12.92
CA GLU A 99 3.35 13.28 13.25
C GLU A 99 4.71 12.88 12.62
N SER A 100 5.41 13.81 11.96
CA SER A 100 6.60 13.65 11.14
C SER A 100 7.93 13.95 11.85
N GLU A 101 7.95 14.57 13.03
CA GLU A 101 9.23 14.88 13.71
C GLU A 101 9.48 13.94 14.89
N PRO A 102 10.29 12.87 14.71
CA PRO A 102 10.61 11.95 15.80
C PRO A 102 11.32 12.72 16.91
N ILE A 103 10.76 12.68 18.12
CA ILE A 103 11.41 13.21 19.32
C ILE A 103 12.85 12.70 19.31
N PRO A 104 13.89 13.57 19.31
CA PRO A 104 15.26 13.11 19.17
C PRO A 104 15.64 12.28 20.40
N ILE A 105 15.56 10.95 20.25
CA ILE A 105 15.91 9.98 21.28
C ILE A 105 17.44 10.05 21.41
N LYS A 106 17.93 10.94 22.27
CA LYS A 106 19.34 10.99 22.64
C LYS A 106 19.72 9.62 23.20
N SER A 107 20.72 8.98 22.60
CA SER A 107 21.15 7.65 23.01
C SER A 107 21.44 7.60 24.51
N LEU A 108 20.92 6.57 25.15
CA LEU A 108 21.07 6.33 26.58
C LEU A 108 22.56 6.19 26.95
N GLU A 109 23.37 5.65 26.04
CA GLU A 109 24.83 5.61 26.16
C GLU A 109 25.46 7.01 26.25
N VAL A 110 25.04 7.97 25.42
CA VAL A 110 25.59 9.34 25.46
C VAL A 110 25.14 10.06 26.73
N ARG A 111 23.86 9.93 27.10
CA ARG A 111 23.31 10.51 28.34
C ARG A 111 24.05 10.03 29.58
N SER A 112 24.23 8.71 29.70
CA SER A 112 24.91 8.12 30.86
C SER A 112 26.38 8.54 30.97
N LYS A 113 27.12 8.60 29.86
CA LYS A 113 28.51 9.09 29.83
C LYS A 113 28.64 10.57 30.20
N SER A 114 27.66 11.39 29.82
CA SER A 114 27.65 12.83 30.13
C SER A 114 27.25 13.13 31.58
N SER A 115 26.59 12.20 32.26
CA SER A 115 26.09 12.40 33.62
C SER A 115 27.12 12.03 34.68
N LYS A 116 27.35 12.91 35.66
CA LYS A 116 28.24 12.66 36.82
C LYS A 116 27.54 11.90 37.96
N THR A 117 26.21 11.82 37.95
CA THR A 117 25.39 11.21 39.00
C THR A 117 25.13 9.71 38.82
N ARG A 118 25.39 9.13 37.64
CA ARG A 118 25.01 7.74 37.33
C ARG A 118 26.22 6.90 36.94
N VAL A 119 26.34 5.72 37.57
CA VAL A 119 27.34 4.72 37.18
C VAL A 119 27.04 4.20 35.77
N HIS A 120 27.99 4.37 34.86
CA HIS A 120 27.88 3.90 33.49
C HIS A 120 28.26 2.42 33.38
N TYR A 121 27.26 1.54 33.31
CA TYR A 121 27.48 0.13 33.00
C TYR A 121 27.18 -0.17 31.53
N HIS A 122 28.25 -0.29 30.75
CA HIS A 122 28.21 -0.34 29.28
C HIS A 122 27.27 -1.42 28.71
N LYS A 123 27.33 -2.65 29.22
CA LYS A 123 26.47 -3.74 28.71
C LYS A 123 24.98 -3.46 28.93
N PHE A 124 24.62 -2.82 30.04
CA PHE A 124 23.22 -2.55 30.38
C PHE A 124 22.67 -1.31 29.70
N THR A 125 23.51 -0.28 29.51
CA THR A 125 23.11 0.91 28.76
C THR A 125 22.91 0.58 27.29
N ARG A 126 23.85 -0.18 26.69
CA ARG A 126 23.78 -0.69 25.31
C ARG A 126 22.51 -1.51 25.04
N GLY A 127 22.16 -2.41 25.96
CA GLY A 127 21.03 -3.34 25.79
C GLY A 127 19.66 -2.69 25.94
N LYS A 128 19.57 -1.48 26.51
CA LYS A 128 18.31 -0.75 26.70
C LYS A 128 18.15 0.43 25.74
N ASP A 129 19.13 0.66 24.88
CA ASP A 129 19.15 1.83 24.01
C ASP A 129 18.34 1.56 22.74
N LEU A 130 17.14 2.13 22.66
CA LEU A 130 16.25 2.00 21.50
C LEU A 130 16.76 2.77 20.28
N SER A 131 17.69 3.71 20.47
CA SER A 131 18.28 4.51 19.39
C SER A 131 19.10 3.70 18.37
N ARG A 132 19.47 2.45 18.70
CA ARG A 132 20.27 1.56 17.83
C ARG A 132 19.42 0.68 16.91
N TYR A 133 18.14 0.53 17.21
CA TYR A 133 17.24 -0.35 16.47
C TYR A 133 16.59 0.43 15.32
N SER A 134 16.36 -0.25 14.18
CA SER A 134 15.67 0.37 13.05
C SER A 134 14.17 0.50 13.36
N ALA A 135 13.51 1.49 12.76
CA ALA A 135 12.07 1.67 12.92
C ALA A 135 11.28 0.42 12.48
N SER A 136 11.76 -0.28 11.45
CA SER A 136 11.18 -1.54 10.99
C SER A 136 11.25 -2.64 12.05
N ASP A 137 12.38 -2.81 12.73
CA ASP A 137 12.55 -3.85 13.76
C ASP A 137 11.68 -3.54 15.00
N MET A 138 11.61 -2.25 15.37
CA MET A 138 10.72 -1.78 16.44
C MET A 138 9.24 -2.00 16.10
N ALA A 139 8.82 -1.79 14.85
CA ALA A 139 7.46 -2.06 14.40
C ALA A 139 7.13 -3.56 14.48
N CYS A 140 8.07 -4.43 14.08
CA CYS A 140 7.92 -5.88 14.19
C CYS A 140 7.75 -6.35 15.65
N ILE A 141 8.47 -5.76 16.60
CA ILE A 141 8.38 -6.11 18.02
C ILE A 141 7.09 -5.57 18.66
N LEU A 142 6.72 -4.33 18.34
CA LEU A 142 5.59 -3.65 18.97
C LEU A 142 4.24 -4.03 18.36
N GLY A 143 4.23 -4.86 17.31
CA GLY A 143 3.00 -5.25 16.61
C GLY A 143 2.32 -4.08 15.90
N LYS A 144 2.99 -2.93 15.78
CA LYS A 144 2.53 -1.83 14.93
C LYS A 144 2.70 -2.31 13.50
N ARG A 145 1.60 -2.67 12.85
CA ARG A 145 1.62 -2.86 11.40
C ARG A 145 2.05 -1.51 10.84
N ALA A 146 3.25 -1.44 10.26
CA ALA A 146 3.59 -0.30 9.43
C ALA A 146 2.43 -0.19 8.46
N VAL A 147 1.71 0.92 8.52
CA VAL A 147 0.68 1.23 7.53
C VAL A 147 1.49 1.26 6.25
N VAL A 148 1.43 0.16 5.50
CA VAL A 148 1.66 0.23 4.08
C VAL A 148 0.50 1.11 3.67
N GLU A 149 0.76 2.41 3.60
CA GLU A 149 -0.03 3.33 2.83
C GLU A 149 0.00 2.71 1.44
N VAL A 150 -1.00 1.86 1.17
CA VAL A 150 -1.40 1.56 -0.18
C VAL A 150 -2.01 2.88 -0.62
N ASN A 151 -1.14 3.80 -1.01
CA ASN A 151 -1.49 4.93 -1.85
C ASN A 151 -2.16 4.30 -3.07
N GLN A 152 -3.49 4.23 -3.02
CA GLN A 152 -4.29 4.27 -4.22
C GLN A 152 -4.12 5.68 -4.78
N GLU A 153 -2.95 5.92 -5.37
CA GLU A 153 -2.79 7.00 -6.32
C GLU A 153 -3.64 6.61 -7.53
N GLU A 154 -4.81 7.23 -7.61
CA GLU A 154 -5.45 7.53 -8.88
C GLU A 154 -4.43 8.34 -9.71
N LYS A 155 -3.73 7.66 -10.64
CA LYS A 155 -2.97 8.35 -11.68
C LYS A 155 -3.94 8.83 -12.76
N GLU A 156 -4.39 10.06 -12.61
CA GLU A 156 -4.71 10.94 -13.74
C GLU A 156 -3.42 11.20 -14.57
N PRO A 157 -3.52 11.45 -15.89
CA PRO A 157 -2.40 11.34 -16.82
C PRO A 157 -1.48 12.56 -16.78
N GLU A 158 -0.22 12.38 -16.38
CA GLU A 158 0.83 13.39 -16.53
C GLU A 158 1.53 13.27 -17.89
N GLU A 159 1.64 14.43 -18.55
CA GLU A 159 2.42 14.72 -19.76
C GLU A 159 3.91 14.33 -19.63
N PRO A 160 4.62 14.09 -20.75
CA PRO A 160 5.88 13.35 -20.77
C PRO A 160 7.05 14.17 -20.20
N ILE A 161 7.63 13.69 -19.10
CA ILE A 161 8.91 14.17 -18.56
C ILE A 161 10.06 13.42 -19.26
N GLU A 162 11.00 14.18 -19.79
CA GLU A 162 12.17 13.73 -20.54
C GLU A 162 13.02 12.71 -19.76
N SER A 163 13.33 11.62 -20.45
CA SER A 163 14.02 10.43 -19.95
C SER A 163 15.54 10.64 -19.84
N SER A 164 16.05 10.70 -18.61
CA SER A 164 17.46 10.36 -18.33
C SER A 164 17.58 8.85 -18.12
N ASN A 165 17.97 8.14 -19.18
CA ASN A 165 18.10 6.68 -19.19
C ASN A 165 19.55 6.23 -18.89
N GLY A 166 19.71 5.26 -17.99
CA GLY A 166 20.79 4.26 -18.10
C GLY A 166 21.84 4.15 -16.99
N SER A 167 21.48 4.16 -15.70
CA SER A 167 22.43 3.73 -14.65
C SER A 167 22.45 2.19 -14.50
N VAL A 168 23.64 1.60 -14.65
CA VAL A 168 23.89 0.20 -14.28
C VAL A 168 24.42 0.20 -12.85
N GLU A 169 23.63 -0.34 -11.91
CA GLU A 169 24.04 -0.43 -10.52
C GLU A 169 24.60 -1.83 -10.22
N HIS A 170 25.79 -1.85 -9.60
CA HIS A 170 26.42 -3.06 -9.10
C HIS A 170 26.33 -3.07 -7.57
N LEU A 171 25.25 -3.65 -7.04
CA LEU A 171 25.05 -3.80 -5.60
C LEU A 171 25.15 -5.29 -5.23
N HIS A 172 25.99 -5.62 -4.25
CA HIS A 172 26.15 -6.96 -3.69
C HIS A 172 26.47 -8.06 -4.73
N GLY A 173 27.29 -7.75 -5.74
CA GLY A 173 27.71 -8.71 -6.77
C GLY A 173 26.64 -9.05 -7.82
N VAL A 174 25.49 -8.37 -7.78
CA VAL A 174 24.41 -8.51 -8.77
C VAL A 174 24.32 -7.22 -9.59
N THR A 175 24.40 -7.35 -10.91
CA THR A 175 24.10 -6.28 -11.86
C THR A 175 22.60 -6.13 -11.99
N THR A 176 22.06 -4.99 -11.55
CA THR A 176 20.64 -4.68 -11.73
C THR A 176 20.52 -3.54 -12.75
N ILE A 177 19.81 -3.80 -13.84
CA ILE A 177 19.47 -2.78 -14.84
C ILE A 177 18.07 -2.29 -14.50
N GLN A 178 17.97 -1.07 -13.98
CA GLN A 178 16.69 -0.51 -13.58
C GLN A 178 15.91 -0.04 -14.83
N ARG A 179 15.01 -0.93 -15.29
CA ARG A 179 13.92 -0.73 -16.27
C ARG A 179 14.29 -0.72 -17.77
N GLY A 180 13.35 -1.25 -18.56
CA GLY A 180 13.36 -1.40 -20.03
C GLY A 180 12.49 -2.57 -20.49
N SER A 181 11.97 -2.53 -21.72
CA SER A 181 11.29 -3.70 -22.32
C SER A 181 12.32 -4.81 -22.59
N ILE A 182 11.93 -6.08 -22.41
CA ILE A 182 12.80 -7.24 -22.71
C ILE A 182 13.33 -7.17 -24.16
N GLN A 183 12.55 -6.61 -25.07
CA GLN A 183 12.88 -6.51 -26.50
C GLN A 183 14.02 -5.50 -26.74
N GLU A 184 14.01 -4.36 -26.06
CA GLU A 184 15.09 -3.36 -26.15
C GLU A 184 16.42 -3.90 -25.63
N TYR A 185 16.39 -4.65 -24.53
CA TYR A 185 17.58 -5.29 -23.98
C TYR A 185 18.26 -6.23 -24.98
N PHE A 186 17.47 -7.08 -25.65
CA PHE A 186 18.03 -7.98 -26.64
C PHE A 186 18.50 -7.25 -27.89
N ALA A 187 17.84 -6.17 -28.32
CA ALA A 187 18.30 -5.36 -29.45
C ALA A 187 19.67 -4.70 -29.17
N THR A 188 19.83 -4.06 -28.01
CA THR A 188 21.10 -3.41 -27.65
C THR A 188 22.22 -4.44 -27.45
N LYS A 189 21.92 -5.58 -26.82
CA LYS A 189 22.89 -6.66 -26.64
C LYS A 189 23.32 -7.30 -27.96
N MET A 190 22.40 -7.47 -28.91
CA MET A 190 22.72 -7.99 -30.25
C MET A 190 23.54 -6.98 -31.07
N ALA A 191 23.27 -5.69 -30.94
CA ALA A 191 24.07 -4.64 -31.56
C ALA A 191 25.51 -4.63 -31.01
N ALA A 192 25.68 -4.66 -29.69
CA ALA A 192 26.99 -4.69 -29.04
C ALA A 192 27.79 -5.97 -29.36
N ALA A 193 27.12 -7.10 -29.60
CA ALA A 193 27.77 -8.34 -30.04
C ALA A 193 28.23 -8.27 -31.50
N LYS A 194 27.67 -7.37 -32.31
CA LYS A 194 27.97 -7.21 -33.74
C LYS A 194 29.09 -6.19 -34.00
N GLU A 195 29.32 -5.28 -33.06
CA GLU A 195 30.43 -4.31 -33.09
C GLU A 195 31.77 -4.91 -32.60
N LYS A 196 31.76 -6.18 -32.20
CA LYS A 196 32.94 -6.92 -31.72
C LYS A 196 33.38 -7.94 -32.75
#